data_AF-A0A7J9J141-F1
#
_entry.id   AF-A0A7J9J141-F1
#
_cell.length_a   1.000
_cell.length_b   1.000
_cell.length_c   1.000
_cell.angle_alpha   90.00
_cell.angle_beta   90.00
_cell.angle_gamma   90.00
#
_symmetry.space_group_name_H-M   'P 1'
#
loop_
_entity.id
_entity.type
_entity.pdbx_description
1 polymer ?
#
loop_
_entity_poly.entity_id
_entity_poly.type
_entity_poly.pdbx_seq_one_letter_code
_entity_poly.pdbx_strand_id
1 'polypeptide(L)' 'MRLGLDVNVQKLEADKMRKGKNEAKEDLDGLKTDYKKLRLSMKTARLGKTSKQWPDLLESQNEKVRL' A
#
# COMPACT_ATOMS: atom_id res chain seq x y z
N MET A 1 -34.09 -28.72 18.08
CA MET A 1 -33.40 -28.41 16.80
C MET A 1 -32.65 -27.09 16.95
N ARG A 2 -31.36 -27.02 16.61
CA ARG A 2 -30.50 -25.81 16.72
C ARG A 2 -30.22 -25.10 15.39
N LEU A 3 -30.91 -25.49 14.32
CA LEU A 3 -30.63 -25.04 12.94
C LEU A 3 -30.77 -23.52 12.75
N GLY A 4 -31.70 -22.86 13.46
CA GLY A 4 -31.85 -21.40 13.36
C GLY A 4 -30.70 -20.60 13.98
N LEU A 5 -30.03 -21.14 15.01
CA LEU A 5 -28.84 -20.53 15.61
C LEU A 5 -27.64 -20.62 14.67
N ASP A 6 -27.49 -21.74 13.96
CA ASP A 6 -26.41 -21.97 13.01
C ASP A 6 -26.50 -21.02 11.80
N VAL A 7 -27.70 -20.83 11.24
CA VAL A 7 -27.95 -19.88 10.14
C VAL A 7 -27.59 -18.45 10.53
N ASN A 8 -27.90 -18.02 11.76
CA ASN A 8 -27.55 -16.68 12.22
C ASN A 8 -26.03 -16.51 12.42
N VAL A 9 -25.32 -17.55 12.86
CA VAL A 9 -23.85 -17.55 12.96
C VAL A 9 -23.22 -17.43 11.57
N GLN A 10 -23.66 -18.24 10.61
CA GLN A 10 -23.16 -18.19 9.23
C GLN A 10 -23.40 -16.82 8.59
N LYS A 11 -24.57 -16.21 8.81
CA LYS A 11 -24.88 -14.87 8.32
C LYS A 11 -23.94 -13.81 8.89
N LEU A 12 -23.66 -13.88 10.20
CA LEU A 12 -22.78 -12.93 10.88
C LEU A 12 -21.33 -13.06 10.39
N GLU A 13 -20.87 -14.28 10.13
CA GLU A 13 -19.54 -14.55 9.58
C GLU A 13 -19.40 -14.03 8.14
N ALA A 14 -20.43 -14.24 7.30
CA ALA A 14 -20.46 -13.72 5.93
C ALA A 14 -20.45 -12.18 5.89
N ASP A 15 -21.19 -11.52 6.77
CA ASP A 15 -21.20 -10.05 6.87
C ASP A 15 -19.84 -9.50 7.32
N LYS A 16 -19.17 -10.16 8.28
CA LYS A 16 -17.82 -9.80 8.70
C LYS A 16 -16.81 -9.94 7.57
N MET A 17 -16.88 -11.03 6.80
CA MET A 17 -16.03 -11.23 5.63
C MET A 17 -16.27 -10.16 4.55
N ARG A 18 -17.53 -9.78 4.30
CA ARG A 18 -17.85 -8.71 3.35
C ARG A 18 -17.25 -7.38 3.76
N LYS A 19 -17.33 -7.01 5.05
CA LYS A 19 -16.74 -5.76 5.55
C LYS A 19 -15.22 -5.74 5.39
N GLY A 20 -14.54 -6.79 5.87
CA GLY A 20 -13.08 -6.88 5.73
C GLY A 20 -12.60 -6.88 4.28
N LYS A 21 -13.35 -7.52 3.36
CA LYS A 21 -13.05 -7.48 1.93
C LYS A 21 -13.16 -6.07 1.33
N ASN A 22 -14.16 -5.30 1.76
CA ASN A 22 -14.34 -3.94 1.27
C ASN A 22 -13.24 -3.02 1.79
N GLU A 23 -12.90 -3.09 3.08
CA GLU A 23 -11.80 -2.35 3.69
C GLU A 23 -10.47 -2.64 2.99
N ALA A 24 -10.14 -3.93 2.78
CA ALA A 24 -8.92 -4.31 2.07
C ALA A 24 -8.88 -3.80 0.62
N LYS A 25 -10.04 -3.65 -0.03
CA LYS A 25 -10.13 -3.10 -1.39
C LYS A 25 -9.90 -1.59 -1.39
N GLU A 26 -10.45 -0.86 -0.42
CA GLU A 26 -10.23 0.57 -0.25
C GLU A 26 -8.76 0.86 0.05
N ASP A 27 -8.15 0.11 0.97
CA ASP A 27 -6.72 0.19 1.28
C ASP A 27 -5.85 -0.06 0.05
N LEU A 28 -6.19 -1.06 -0.77
CA LEU A 28 -5.47 -1.38 -1.99
C LEU A 28 -5.56 -0.24 -3.03
N ASP A 29 -6.74 0.36 -3.22
CA ASP A 29 -6.92 1.49 -4.13
C ASP A 29 -6.17 2.75 -3.63
N GLY A 30 -6.13 2.96 -2.32
CA GLY A 30 -5.30 3.98 -1.68
C GLY A 30 -3.82 3.75 -1.97
N LEU A 31 -3.31 2.55 -1.66
CA LEU A 31 -1.92 2.17 -1.90
C LEU A 31 -1.53 2.30 -3.37
N LYS A 32 -2.40 1.90 -4.30
CA LYS A 32 -2.18 2.06 -5.74
C LYS A 32 -2.04 3.53 -6.14
N THR A 33 -2.83 4.40 -5.51
CA THR A 33 -2.78 5.85 -5.75
C THR A 33 -1.48 6.44 -5.22
N ASP A 34 -1.09 6.08 -3.99
CA ASP A 34 0.13 6.60 -3.38
C ASP A 34 1.39 6.07 -4.05
N TYR A 35 1.39 4.82 -4.51
CA TYR A 35 2.47 4.29 -5.34
C TYR A 35 2.64 5.07 -6.65
N LYS A 36 1.55 5.42 -7.33
CA LYS A 36 1.62 6.25 -8.55
C LYS A 36 2.22 7.62 -8.25
N LYS A 37 1.80 8.28 -7.17
CA LYS A 37 2.37 9.56 -6.73
C LYS A 37 3.86 9.43 -6.44
N LEU A 38 4.26 8.44 -5.64
CA LEU A 38 5.67 8.19 -5.31
C LEU A 38 6.50 7.96 -6.57
N ARG A 39 6.03 7.12 -7.51
CA ARG A 39 6.72 6.86 -8.77
C ARG A 39 6.89 8.13 -9.61
N LEU A 40 5.88 9.00 -9.64
CA LEU A 40 5.98 10.29 -10.33
C LEU A 40 6.98 11.22 -9.62
N SER A 41 6.92 11.34 -8.29
CA SER A 41 7.89 12.13 -7.52
C SER A 41 9.32 11.65 -7.72
N MET A 42 9.55 10.33 -7.74
CA MET A 42 10.87 9.76 -8.05
C MET A 42 11.32 10.08 -9.47
N LYS A 43 10.41 10.03 -10.45
CA LYS A 43 10.73 10.43 -11.84
C LYS A 43 11.07 11.91 -11.94
N THR A 44 10.33 12.79 -11.27
CA THR A 44 10.59 14.24 -11.27
C THR A 44 11.88 14.58 -10.55
N ALA A 45 12.14 13.97 -9.39
CA ALA A 45 13.43 14.06 -8.71
C ALA A 45 14.57 13.52 -9.59
N ARG A 46 14.30 12.47 -10.37
CA ARG A 46 15.22 11.92 -11.39
C ARG A 46 15.44 12.80 -12.60
N LEU A 47 14.44 13.60 -12.97
CA LEU A 47 14.52 14.50 -14.11
C LEU A 47 15.24 15.80 -13.75
N GLY A 48 15.05 16.30 -12.52
CA GLY A 48 15.70 17.50 -12.02
C GLY A 48 17.19 17.32 -11.66
N LYS A 49 17.63 16.09 -11.42
CA LYS A 49 19.04 15.74 -11.28
C LYS A 49 19.47 15.06 -12.55
N THR A 50 20.43 15.63 -13.29
CA THR A 50 20.94 14.98 -14.52
C THR A 50 21.27 13.51 -14.21
N SER A 51 20.91 12.58 -15.10
CA SER A 51 21.09 11.12 -14.91
C SER A 51 22.48 10.72 -14.38
N LYS A 52 23.50 11.55 -14.64
CA LYS A 52 24.88 11.42 -14.13
C LYS A 52 25.05 11.61 -12.61
N GLN A 53 24.18 12.37 -11.93
CA GLN A 53 24.29 12.68 -10.50
C GLN A 53 23.57 11.67 -9.58
N TRP A 54 22.94 10.65 -10.16
CA TRP A 54 22.21 9.62 -9.41
C TRP A 54 23.07 8.69 -8.56
N PRO A 55 24.25 8.23 -9.04
CA PRO A 55 25.16 7.39 -8.25
C PRO A 55 25.60 8.08 -6.95
N ASP A 56 26.08 9.33 -7.04
CA ASP A 56 26.62 10.09 -5.91
C ASP A 56 25.56 10.35 -4.81
N LEU A 57 24.29 10.54 -5.20
CA LEU A 57 23.19 10.74 -4.25
C LEU A 57 22.83 9.44 -3.51
N LEU A 58 22.89 8.30 -4.19
CA LEU A 58 22.59 7.00 -3.59
C LEU A 58 23.66 6.61 -2.57
N GLU A 59 24.91 6.95 -2.86
CA GLU A 59 26.05 6.75 -1.97
C GLU A 59 25.95 7.66 -0.74
N SER A 60 25.68 8.96 -0.92
CA SER A 60 25.49 9.91 0.19
C SER A 60 24.29 9.57 1.11
N GLN A 61 23.22 8.98 0.57
CA GLN A 61 22.07 8.52 1.36
C GLN A 61 22.41 7.25 2.17
N ASN A 62 23.16 6.31 1.61
CA ASN A 62 23.61 5.12 2.34
C ASN A 62 24.62 5.46 3.44
N GLU A 63 25.48 6.45 3.23
CA GLU A 63 26.41 6.97 4.24
C GLU A 63 25.67 7.53 5.46
N LYS A 64 24.59 8.30 5.23
CA LYS A 64 23.77 8.90 6.30
C LYS A 64 22.93 7.90 7.10
N VAL A 65 22.61 6.75 6.52
CA VAL A 65 21.87 5.68 7.22
C VAL A 65 22.82 4.79 8.05
N ARG A 66 24.12 4.83 7.77
CA ARG A 66 25.15 4.06 8.47
C ARG A 66 25.80 4.79 9.65
N LEU A 67 25.59 6.10 9.78
CA LEU A 67 25.97 6.94 10.93
C LEU A 67 24.81 7.06 11.91
#